data_AF-A0A435SIS1-F1
#
_entry.id   AF-A0A435SIS1-F1
#
_cell.length_a   1.000
_cell.length_b   1.000
_cell.length_c   1.000
_cell.angle_alpha   90.00
_cell.angle_beta   90.00
_cell.angle_gamma   90.00
#
_symmetry.space_group_name_H-M   'P 1'
#
loop_
_entity.id
_entity.type
_entity.pdbx_description
1 polymer ?
#
loop_
_entity_poly.entity_id
_entity_poly.type
_entity_poly.pdbx_seq_one_letter_code
_entity_poly.pdbx_strand_id
1 'polypeptide(L)'
;AHAFTGDRVPLRIGPSQLGCRENPYGKGTAPNKANARICLSRIDPRQRGLFNAAWTLGYFAACAREGVEAVAVGDFTGPFGHIHRKADFVQPWYDQQDGRTVYPAFHVMAGLSRLGGATLLSVGTSGADAIATIAAEKDWRVTLWVANLTSKAQSVKLPDAPSSARIALLGAEQFERAATDPNFMESTARPLDDQFISLDAYAVARVDLDLPFST
;
A
#
# COMPACT_ATOMS: atom_id res chain seq x y z
N ALA A 1 8.58 -19.00 -9.37
CA ALA A 1 8.96 -19.70 -8.11
C ALA A 1 9.03 -21.22 -8.29
N HIS A 2 7.98 -21.80 -8.88
CA HIS A 2 7.80 -23.24 -9.14
C HIS A 2 8.95 -23.95 -9.88
N ALA A 3 9.71 -23.23 -10.71
CA ALA A 3 10.85 -23.81 -11.44
C ALA A 3 12.01 -24.26 -10.52
N PHE A 4 12.17 -23.68 -9.33
CA PHE A 4 13.28 -24.00 -8.41
C PHE A 4 12.85 -24.89 -7.24
N THR A 5 11.67 -24.66 -6.68
CA THR A 5 11.18 -25.36 -5.48
C THR A 5 10.11 -26.40 -5.77
N GLY A 6 9.65 -26.50 -7.03
CA GLY A 6 8.50 -27.30 -7.43
C GLY A 6 7.18 -26.77 -6.87
N ASP A 7 6.07 -27.39 -7.28
CA ASP A 7 4.71 -26.96 -6.91
C ASP A 7 4.31 -27.31 -5.46
N ARG A 8 5.17 -28.04 -4.75
CA ARG A 8 4.86 -28.56 -3.41
C ARG A 8 5.36 -27.70 -2.26
N VAL A 9 6.22 -26.72 -2.53
CA VAL A 9 6.80 -25.85 -1.49
C VAL A 9 6.22 -24.45 -1.65
N PRO A 10 5.32 -24.03 -0.73
CA PRO A 10 4.78 -22.68 -0.75
C PRO A 10 5.89 -21.64 -0.59
N LEU A 11 5.88 -20.61 -1.43
CA LEU A 11 6.80 -19.49 -1.31
C LEU A 11 6.28 -18.50 -0.27
N ARG A 12 7.14 -18.15 0.69
CA ARG A 12 6.88 -17.10 1.69
C ARG A 12 7.95 -16.03 1.55
N ILE A 13 7.57 -14.76 1.58
CA ILE A 13 8.49 -13.64 1.40
C ILE A 13 8.42 -12.67 2.57
N GLY A 14 9.58 -12.31 3.10
CA GLY A 14 9.74 -11.22 4.04
C GLY A 14 10.60 -11.57 5.25
N PRO A 15 10.68 -10.66 6.24
CA PRO A 15 10.06 -9.33 6.23
C PRO A 15 10.70 -8.36 5.21
N SER A 16 9.85 -7.72 4.41
CA SER A 16 10.23 -6.77 3.35
C SER A 16 9.97 -5.33 3.78
N GLN A 17 10.94 -4.44 3.58
CA GLN A 17 10.81 -3.02 3.94
C GLN A 17 11.73 -2.13 3.09
N LEU A 18 11.56 -0.80 3.18
CA LEU A 18 12.39 0.17 2.45
C LEU A 18 13.76 0.38 3.09
N GLY A 19 13.81 0.50 4.42
CA GLY A 19 15.06 0.71 5.14
C GLY A 19 15.88 -0.58 5.28
N CYS A 20 17.20 -0.42 5.36
CA CYS A 20 18.13 -1.53 5.53
C CYS A 20 18.12 -2.00 7.00
N ARG A 21 17.70 -3.25 7.25
CA ARG A 21 17.73 -3.83 8.61
C ARG A 21 19.15 -4.19 9.02
N GLU A 22 19.85 -4.89 8.14
CA GLU A 22 21.22 -5.36 8.33
C GLU A 22 22.05 -4.99 7.11
N ASN A 23 23.25 -4.48 7.34
CA ASN A 23 24.17 -4.12 6.27
C ASN A 23 25.11 -5.31 6.00
N PRO A 24 25.00 -6.01 4.86
CA PRO A 24 25.85 -7.15 4.56
C PRO A 24 27.31 -6.76 4.26
N TYR A 25 27.59 -5.46 4.10
CA TYR A 25 28.90 -4.94 3.67
C TYR A 25 29.66 -4.21 4.78
N GLY A 26 29.16 -4.17 6.02
CA GLY A 26 29.83 -3.40 7.07
C GLY A 26 29.32 -3.68 8.48
N LYS A 27 29.94 -3.02 9.46
CA LYS A 27 29.64 -3.20 10.90
C LYS A 27 28.23 -2.73 11.32
N GLY A 28 27.56 -1.94 10.48
CA GLY A 28 26.24 -1.41 10.75
C GLY A 28 25.67 -0.63 9.56
N THR A 29 24.42 -0.19 9.69
CA THR A 29 23.73 0.63 8.69
C THR A 29 24.26 2.06 8.67
N ALA A 30 24.15 2.74 7.53
CA ALA A 30 24.53 4.14 7.41
C ALA A 30 23.71 5.05 8.35
N PRO A 31 24.33 6.01 9.05
CA PRO A 31 23.61 6.94 9.92
C PRO A 31 22.77 7.91 9.07
N ASN A 32 21.56 8.24 9.54
CA ASN A 32 20.66 9.14 8.82
C ASN A 32 19.83 10.03 9.77
N LYS A 33 20.51 10.88 10.54
CA LYS A 33 19.87 11.82 11.49
C LYS A 33 19.04 12.90 10.77
N ALA A 34 19.40 13.23 9.53
CA ALA A 34 18.76 14.26 8.73
C ALA A 34 17.53 13.76 7.94
N ASN A 35 17.12 12.49 8.09
CA ASN A 35 16.00 11.91 7.33
C ASN A 35 16.14 12.07 5.81
N ALA A 36 17.36 11.90 5.28
CA ALA A 36 17.64 11.94 3.85
C ALA A 36 17.41 10.57 3.19
N ARG A 37 17.40 10.51 1.85
CA ARG A 37 17.33 9.24 1.10
C ARG A 37 18.74 8.66 0.95
N ILE A 38 19.21 7.97 1.98
CA ILE A 38 20.57 7.43 2.08
C ILE A 38 20.55 5.91 1.88
N CYS A 39 21.45 5.41 1.02
CA CYS A 39 21.62 3.99 0.77
C CYS A 39 22.08 3.24 2.04
N LEU A 40 21.61 2.01 2.24
CA LEU A 40 21.95 1.14 3.38
C LEU A 40 21.70 1.79 4.76
N SER A 41 20.74 2.72 4.86
CA SER A 41 20.31 3.32 6.12
C SER A 41 19.13 2.56 6.72
N ARG A 42 19.15 2.38 8.04
CA ARG A 42 18.00 1.88 8.81
C ARG A 42 16.80 2.81 8.74
N ILE A 43 17.05 4.12 8.76
CA ILE A 43 16.02 5.15 8.69
C ILE A 43 15.85 5.56 7.24
N ASP A 44 14.71 5.24 6.64
CA ASP A 44 14.33 5.74 5.31
C ASP A 44 13.08 6.64 5.44
N PRO A 45 13.15 7.93 5.07
CA PRO A 45 12.01 8.83 5.20
C PRO A 45 10.80 8.41 4.36
N ARG A 46 11.01 7.62 3.28
CA ARG A 46 9.92 7.14 2.42
C ARG A 46 9.01 6.16 3.14
N GLN A 47 9.48 5.49 4.21
CA GLN A 47 8.66 4.59 5.04
C GLN A 47 7.38 5.28 5.55
N ARG A 48 7.48 6.57 5.89
CA ARG A 48 6.38 7.35 6.45
C ARG A 48 5.59 8.14 5.41
N GLY A 49 5.90 7.96 4.13
CA GLY A 49 5.26 8.68 3.02
C GLY A 49 4.38 7.79 2.16
N LEU A 50 3.69 8.43 1.20
CA LEU A 50 2.85 7.76 0.20
C LEU A 50 3.63 6.75 -0.66
N PHE A 51 4.93 6.99 -0.88
CA PHE A 51 5.81 6.04 -1.55
C PHE A 51 5.72 4.64 -0.93
N ASN A 52 5.75 4.53 0.40
CA ASN A 52 5.65 3.23 1.06
C ASN A 52 4.26 2.60 0.91
N ALA A 53 3.19 3.40 0.87
CA ALA A 53 1.85 2.89 0.60
C ALA A 53 1.76 2.29 -0.82
N ALA A 54 2.18 3.04 -1.83
CA ALA A 54 2.20 2.57 -3.21
C ALA A 54 3.13 1.36 -3.42
N TRP A 55 4.33 1.41 -2.83
CA TRP A 55 5.29 0.30 -2.87
C TRP A 55 4.74 -0.96 -2.20
N THR A 56 4.14 -0.83 -1.01
CA THR A 56 3.53 -1.96 -0.29
C THR A 56 2.42 -2.59 -1.12
N LEU A 57 1.54 -1.78 -1.72
CA LEU A 57 0.46 -2.29 -2.56
C LEU A 57 1.00 -3.00 -3.80
N GLY A 58 1.95 -2.38 -4.52
CA GLY A 58 2.55 -2.96 -5.71
C GLY A 58 3.31 -4.26 -5.42
N TYR A 59 4.04 -4.29 -4.31
CA TYR A 59 4.76 -5.48 -3.87
C TYR A 59 3.81 -6.63 -3.54
N PHE A 60 2.74 -6.34 -2.78
CA PHE A 60 1.73 -7.33 -2.42
C PHE A 60 0.96 -7.81 -3.66
N ALA A 61 0.60 -6.92 -4.58
CA ALA A 61 -0.05 -7.26 -5.85
C ALA A 61 0.80 -8.20 -6.70
N ALA A 62 2.11 -7.93 -6.82
CA ALA A 62 3.04 -8.80 -7.54
C ALA A 62 3.14 -10.18 -6.89
N CYS A 63 3.24 -10.24 -5.56
CA CYS A 63 3.29 -11.50 -4.82
C CYS A 63 1.99 -12.32 -4.98
N ALA A 64 0.83 -11.65 -4.88
CA ALA A 64 -0.47 -12.28 -5.03
C ALA A 64 -0.66 -12.88 -6.43
N ARG A 65 -0.27 -12.15 -7.48
CA ARG A 65 -0.31 -12.63 -8.87
C ARG A 65 0.52 -13.89 -9.11
N GLU A 66 1.64 -14.02 -8.40
CA GLU A 66 2.57 -15.16 -8.51
C GLU A 66 2.26 -16.29 -7.52
N GLY A 67 1.15 -16.21 -6.77
CA GLY A 67 0.74 -17.28 -5.85
C GLY A 67 1.63 -17.43 -4.61
N VAL A 68 2.28 -16.35 -4.16
CA VAL A 68 3.04 -16.34 -2.90
C VAL A 68 2.09 -16.59 -1.74
N GLU A 69 2.38 -17.58 -0.90
CA GLU A 69 1.50 -18.01 0.19
C GLU A 69 1.43 -16.99 1.33
N ALA A 70 2.55 -16.35 1.64
CA ALA A 70 2.61 -15.35 2.69
C ALA A 70 3.60 -14.22 2.37
N VAL A 71 3.21 -12.99 2.68
CA VAL A 71 4.03 -11.80 2.56
C VAL A 71 4.06 -11.06 3.89
N ALA A 72 5.26 -10.83 4.44
CA ALA A 72 5.46 -10.00 5.62
C ALA A 72 6.08 -8.65 5.19
N VAL A 73 5.41 -7.54 5.49
CA VAL A 73 5.83 -6.18 5.07
C VAL A 73 6.00 -5.28 6.30
N GLY A 74 7.22 -4.80 6.51
CA GLY A 74 7.56 -3.86 7.57
C GLY A 74 7.47 -4.45 8.98
N ASP A 75 7.17 -3.58 9.93
CA ASP A 75 6.95 -3.84 11.35
C ASP A 75 5.71 -3.04 11.81
N PHE A 76 5.22 -3.25 13.02
CA PHE A 76 4.14 -2.44 13.57
C PHE A 76 4.62 -1.01 13.88
N THR A 77 5.81 -0.86 14.47
CA THR A 77 6.35 0.44 14.93
C THR A 77 7.85 0.55 14.61
N GLY A 78 8.45 1.72 14.90
CA GLY A 78 9.88 1.94 14.66
C GLY A 78 10.22 2.24 13.19
N PRO A 79 11.48 2.04 12.76
CA PRO A 79 11.96 2.49 11.44
C PRO A 79 11.28 1.84 10.24
N PHE A 80 10.68 0.67 10.44
CA PHE A 80 9.95 -0.10 9.42
C PHE A 80 8.45 -0.15 9.73
N GLY A 81 8.01 0.65 10.72
CA GLY A 81 6.67 0.66 11.26
C GLY A 81 5.62 1.09 10.25
N HIS A 82 4.36 0.82 10.60
CA HIS A 82 3.16 1.41 9.99
C HIS A 82 2.41 2.32 10.96
N ILE A 83 2.69 2.21 12.26
CA ILE A 83 2.09 3.01 13.33
C ILE A 83 3.19 3.84 13.97
N HIS A 84 2.93 5.14 14.15
CA HIS A 84 3.87 6.02 14.81
C HIS A 84 3.97 5.67 16.30
N ARG A 85 5.22 5.57 16.77
CA ARG A 85 5.59 5.63 18.17
C ARG A 85 6.85 6.47 18.28
N LYS A 86 6.97 7.23 19.38
CA LYS A 86 8.24 7.91 19.69
C LYS A 86 9.36 6.86 19.78
N ALA A 87 10.49 7.15 19.15
CA ALA A 87 11.61 6.24 19.01
C ALA A 87 12.95 6.98 19.19
N ASP A 88 14.07 6.27 19.07
CA ASP A 88 15.43 6.81 19.21
C ASP A 88 15.93 7.61 17.99
N PHE A 89 15.04 7.98 17.08
CA PHE A 89 15.34 8.74 15.87
C PHE A 89 14.22 9.74 15.58
N VAL A 90 14.57 10.82 14.86
CA VAL A 90 13.62 11.89 14.52
C VAL A 90 12.63 11.41 13.45
N GLN A 91 11.34 11.64 13.68
CA GLN A 91 10.24 11.37 12.77
C GLN A 91 9.51 12.69 12.51
N PRO A 92 9.96 13.49 11.51
CA PRO A 92 9.44 14.83 11.25
C PRO A 92 7.92 14.85 11.08
N TRP A 93 7.29 15.95 11.50
CA TRP A 93 5.83 16.16 11.59
C TRP A 93 5.13 15.23 12.58
N TYR A 94 5.39 13.91 12.55
CA TYR A 94 4.78 12.92 13.44
C TYR A 94 5.14 13.11 14.91
N ASP A 95 6.40 13.42 15.23
CA ASP A 95 6.82 13.65 16.62
C ASP A 95 6.22 14.91 17.25
N GLN A 96 5.60 15.78 16.45
CA GLN A 96 4.91 17.00 16.89
C GLN A 96 3.42 16.75 17.19
N GLN A 97 2.90 15.55 16.93
CA GLN A 97 1.50 15.22 17.13
C GLN A 97 1.27 14.66 18.54
N ASP A 98 0.23 15.15 19.21
CA ASP A 98 -0.17 14.67 20.56
C ASP A 98 -1.08 13.42 20.52
N GLY A 99 -1.62 13.11 19.33
CA GLY A 99 -2.57 12.02 19.10
C GLY A 99 -1.96 10.73 18.55
N ARG A 100 -2.81 9.71 18.41
CA ARG A 100 -2.44 8.47 17.70
C ARG A 100 -2.28 8.81 16.24
N THR A 101 -1.15 8.43 15.66
CA THR A 101 -0.92 8.60 14.22
C THR A 101 -0.43 7.33 13.56
N VAL A 102 -0.74 7.21 12.27
CA VAL A 102 -0.38 6.09 11.42
C VAL A 102 0.33 6.60 10.16
N TYR A 103 1.17 5.76 9.57
CA TYR A 103 1.80 6.06 8.29
C TYR A 103 0.89 5.64 7.13
N PRO A 104 1.01 6.24 5.93
CA PRO A 104 0.11 5.93 4.82
C PRO A 104 -0.03 4.43 4.49
N ALA A 105 1.06 3.66 4.60
CA ALA A 105 1.03 2.22 4.35
C ALA A 105 0.15 1.42 5.35
N PHE A 106 -0.15 1.98 6.53
CA PHE A 106 -1.12 1.41 7.47
C PHE A 106 -2.48 1.18 6.80
N HIS A 107 -2.95 2.15 6.01
CA HIS A 107 -4.26 2.08 5.36
C HIS A 107 -4.33 0.96 4.31
N VAL A 108 -3.22 0.76 3.59
CA VAL A 108 -3.07 -0.34 2.65
C VAL A 108 -3.07 -1.68 3.39
N MET A 109 -2.26 -1.82 4.44
CA MET A 109 -2.18 -3.05 5.23
C MET A 109 -3.52 -3.39 5.90
N ALA A 110 -4.18 -2.40 6.52
CA ALA A 110 -5.49 -2.55 7.13
C ALA A 110 -6.55 -2.95 6.09
N GLY A 111 -6.54 -2.31 4.93
CA GLY A 111 -7.42 -2.62 3.81
C GLY A 111 -7.24 -4.04 3.28
N LEU A 112 -6.00 -4.43 2.94
CA LEU A 112 -5.68 -5.76 2.44
C LEU A 112 -6.00 -6.86 3.46
N SER A 113 -5.80 -6.60 4.76
CA SER A 113 -6.11 -7.59 5.81
C SER A 113 -7.60 -7.98 5.87
N ARG A 114 -8.51 -7.08 5.46
CA ARG A 114 -9.96 -7.35 5.40
C ARG A 114 -10.34 -8.33 4.28
N LEU A 115 -9.46 -8.48 3.28
CA LEU A 115 -9.61 -9.40 2.16
C LEU A 115 -9.20 -10.84 2.50
N GLY A 116 -8.94 -11.15 3.77
CA GLY A 116 -8.74 -12.53 4.21
C GLY A 116 -9.92 -13.42 3.82
N GLY A 117 -9.63 -14.54 3.15
CA GLY A 117 -10.61 -15.48 2.60
C GLY A 117 -11.33 -15.03 1.32
N ALA A 118 -10.97 -13.88 0.75
CA ALA A 118 -11.52 -13.39 -0.51
C ALA A 118 -10.95 -14.18 -1.71
N THR A 119 -11.71 -14.21 -2.80
CA THR A 119 -11.25 -14.76 -4.09
C THR A 119 -10.46 -13.70 -4.84
N LEU A 120 -9.18 -13.95 -5.11
CA LEU A 120 -8.35 -13.05 -5.91
C LEU A 120 -8.86 -13.00 -7.36
N LEU A 121 -9.02 -11.80 -7.91
CA LEU A 121 -9.45 -11.59 -9.28
C LEU A 121 -8.26 -11.23 -10.18
N SER A 122 -8.31 -11.69 -11.43
CA SER A 122 -7.35 -11.27 -12.46
C SER A 122 -7.70 -9.87 -12.94
N VAL A 123 -6.75 -8.93 -12.83
CA VAL A 123 -6.90 -7.55 -13.29
C VAL A 123 -5.97 -7.30 -14.48
N GLY A 124 -6.57 -7.02 -15.64
CA GLY A 124 -5.83 -6.54 -16.80
C GLY A 124 -5.67 -5.02 -16.75
N THR A 125 -4.46 -4.51 -17.02
CA THR A 125 -4.21 -3.07 -17.19
C THR A 125 -3.69 -2.81 -18.59
N SER A 126 -4.33 -1.90 -19.33
CA SER A 126 -3.84 -1.40 -20.61
C SER A 126 -3.03 -0.12 -20.36
N GLY A 127 -1.70 -0.23 -20.35
CA GLY A 127 -0.81 0.90 -20.06
C GLY A 127 0.54 0.44 -19.51
N ALA A 128 1.46 1.39 -19.34
CA ALA A 128 2.80 1.13 -18.79
C ALA A 128 2.73 0.59 -17.34
N ASP A 129 3.83 -0.02 -16.88
CA ASP A 129 4.06 -0.56 -15.51
C ASP A 129 4.02 0.49 -14.38
N ALA A 130 3.41 1.65 -14.64
CA ALA A 130 3.23 2.77 -13.73
C ALA A 130 2.11 2.55 -12.71
N ILE A 131 1.18 1.63 -12.96
CA ILE A 131 0.05 1.34 -12.07
C ILE A 131 0.13 -0.10 -11.55
N ALA A 132 0.00 -0.26 -10.24
CA ALA A 132 -0.23 -1.55 -9.61
C ALA A 132 -1.70 -1.71 -9.25
N THR A 133 -2.24 -2.91 -9.46
CA THR A 133 -3.60 -3.27 -9.09
C THR A 133 -3.66 -4.60 -8.37
N ILE A 134 -4.60 -4.71 -7.44
CA ILE A 134 -5.05 -5.99 -6.87
C ILE A 134 -6.55 -5.88 -6.63
N ALA A 135 -7.31 -6.87 -7.08
CA ALA A 135 -8.73 -6.95 -6.84
C ALA A 135 -9.08 -8.29 -6.21
N ALA A 136 -10.02 -8.27 -5.28
CA ALA A 136 -10.56 -9.50 -4.71
C ALA A 136 -12.06 -9.36 -4.50
N GLU A 137 -12.75 -10.48 -4.63
CA GLU A 137 -14.18 -10.60 -4.38
C GLU A 137 -14.43 -11.24 -3.02
N LYS A 138 -15.32 -10.62 -2.24
CA LYS A 138 -15.80 -11.13 -0.96
C LYS A 138 -17.21 -10.62 -0.71
N ASP A 139 -18.11 -11.52 -0.30
CA ASP A 139 -19.49 -11.17 0.06
C ASP A 139 -20.22 -10.37 -1.05
N TRP A 140 -20.10 -10.79 -2.31
CA TRP A 140 -20.68 -10.14 -3.51
C TRP A 140 -20.17 -8.73 -3.79
N ARG A 141 -19.04 -8.36 -3.21
CA ARG A 141 -18.38 -7.07 -3.39
C ARG A 141 -16.99 -7.28 -3.94
N VAL A 142 -16.63 -6.52 -4.96
CA VAL A 142 -15.25 -6.47 -5.46
C VAL A 142 -14.56 -5.26 -4.86
N THR A 143 -13.46 -5.49 -4.16
CA THR A 143 -12.56 -4.42 -3.72
C THR A 143 -11.35 -4.40 -4.64
N LEU A 144 -11.22 -3.33 -5.42
CA LEU A 144 -10.07 -3.01 -6.28
C LEU A 144 -9.19 -1.98 -5.58
N TRP A 145 -7.92 -2.33 -5.38
CA TRP A 145 -6.88 -1.39 -4.99
C TRP A 145 -6.06 -0.99 -6.21
N VAL A 146 -5.72 0.29 -6.30
CA VAL A 146 -4.94 0.88 -7.39
C VAL A 146 -3.85 1.78 -6.80
N ALA A 147 -2.59 1.59 -7.17
CA ALA A 147 -1.47 2.45 -6.79
C ALA A 147 -0.81 3.06 -8.02
N ASN A 148 -0.51 4.36 -7.94
CA ASN A 148 0.48 4.97 -8.82
C ASN A 148 1.89 4.65 -8.30
N LEU A 149 2.71 3.98 -9.10
CA LEU A 149 4.10 3.62 -8.75
C LEU A 149 5.13 4.67 -9.15
N THR A 150 4.67 5.82 -9.64
CA THR A 150 5.53 6.87 -10.21
C THR A 150 5.40 8.18 -9.47
N SER A 151 6.34 9.09 -9.74
CA SER A 151 6.30 10.47 -9.26
C SER A 151 5.48 11.42 -10.14
N LYS A 152 4.74 10.91 -11.12
CA LYS A 152 3.92 11.72 -12.05
C LYS A 152 2.47 11.34 -11.89
N ALA A 153 1.56 12.31 -11.97
CA ALA A 153 0.14 12.04 -11.97
C ALA A 153 -0.23 11.04 -13.09
N GLN A 154 -1.05 10.05 -12.74
CA GLN A 154 -1.59 9.04 -13.65
C GLN A 154 -3.11 9.13 -13.62
N SER A 155 -3.74 8.78 -14.75
CA SER A 155 -5.19 8.65 -14.85
C SER A 155 -5.53 7.21 -15.18
N VAL A 156 -6.43 6.61 -14.40
CA VAL A 156 -6.90 5.23 -14.58
C VAL A 156 -8.36 5.28 -14.95
N LYS A 157 -8.72 4.67 -16.08
CA LYS A 157 -10.12 4.53 -16.51
C LYS A 157 -10.63 3.13 -16.16
N LEU A 158 -11.75 3.04 -15.46
CA LEU A 158 -12.49 1.79 -15.30
C LEU A 158 -13.32 1.49 -16.55
N PRO A 159 -13.36 0.23 -17.04
CA PRO A 159 -14.00 -0.11 -18.32
C PRO A 159 -15.50 0.17 -18.35
N ASP A 160 -16.19 -0.06 -17.22
CA ASP A 160 -17.62 0.22 -17.04
C ASP A 160 -17.83 1.13 -15.83
N ALA A 161 -18.81 2.03 -15.88
CA ALA A 161 -19.28 2.76 -14.70
C ALA A 161 -20.08 1.75 -13.85
N PRO A 162 -19.57 1.30 -12.71
CA PRO A 162 -20.32 0.42 -11.84
C PRO A 162 -21.52 1.23 -11.35
N SER A 163 -22.73 0.68 -11.43
CA SER A 163 -23.96 1.38 -11.00
C SER A 163 -23.90 1.81 -9.53
N SER A 164 -23.01 1.19 -8.74
CA SER A 164 -22.68 1.53 -7.36
C SER A 164 -21.20 1.27 -7.09
N ALA A 165 -20.36 2.28 -7.32
CA ALA A 165 -18.96 2.28 -6.91
C ALA A 165 -18.69 3.32 -5.84
N ARG A 166 -17.84 2.96 -4.88
CA ARG A 166 -17.32 3.89 -3.88
C ARG A 166 -15.80 3.94 -3.95
N ILE A 167 -15.24 5.13 -3.87
CA ILE A 167 -13.80 5.35 -3.89
C ILE A 167 -13.33 6.05 -2.60
N ALA A 168 -12.21 5.59 -2.07
CA ALA A 168 -11.41 6.32 -1.09
C ALA A 168 -10.01 6.56 -1.67
N LEU A 169 -9.51 7.78 -1.54
CA LEU A 169 -8.23 8.22 -2.10
C LEU A 169 -7.26 8.59 -0.99
N LEU A 170 -6.09 7.97 -1.02
CA LEU A 170 -4.93 8.27 -0.20
C LEU A 170 -3.87 8.97 -1.06
N GLY A 171 -3.90 10.29 -1.06
CA GLY A 171 -2.97 11.15 -1.79
C GLY A 171 -2.32 12.22 -0.89
N ALA A 172 -1.52 13.11 -1.49
CA ALA A 172 -0.76 14.13 -0.75
C ALA A 172 -1.68 15.11 -0.02
N GLU A 173 -2.77 15.51 -0.67
CA GLU A 173 -3.78 16.41 -0.09
C GLU A 173 -4.47 15.83 1.14
N GLN A 174 -4.59 14.50 1.22
CA GLN A 174 -5.26 13.81 2.31
C GLN A 174 -4.29 13.36 3.42
N PHE A 175 -2.98 13.58 3.24
CA PHE A 175 -1.94 12.96 4.06
C PHE A 175 -2.13 13.19 5.57
N GLU A 176 -2.32 14.43 6.01
CA GLU A 176 -2.41 14.75 7.44
C GLU A 176 -3.66 14.15 8.10
N ARG A 177 -4.80 14.17 7.38
CA ARG A 177 -6.04 13.56 7.83
C ARG A 177 -5.92 12.04 7.86
N ALA A 178 -5.32 11.43 6.84
CA ALA A 178 -5.05 10.00 6.82
C ALA A 178 -4.08 9.59 7.93
N ALA A 179 -3.11 10.44 8.27
CA ALA A 179 -2.17 10.17 9.35
C ALA A 179 -2.81 10.20 10.74
N THR A 180 -3.89 10.97 10.93
CA THR A 180 -4.56 11.16 12.24
C THR A 180 -5.86 10.38 12.41
N ASP A 181 -6.46 9.88 11.32
CA ASP A 181 -7.65 9.03 11.34
C ASP A 181 -7.31 7.61 10.84
N PRO A 182 -7.15 6.61 11.73
CA PRO A 182 -6.93 5.22 11.33
C PRO A 182 -8.07 4.62 10.50
N ASN A 183 -9.28 5.21 10.55
CA ASN A 183 -10.42 4.78 9.74
C ASN A 183 -10.59 5.62 8.46
N PHE A 184 -9.60 6.43 8.09
CA PHE A 184 -9.67 7.39 6.99
C PHE A 184 -10.23 6.80 5.70
N MET A 185 -9.75 5.62 5.27
CA MET A 185 -10.22 5.01 4.02
C MET A 185 -11.70 4.59 4.08
N GLU A 186 -12.23 4.29 5.27
CA GLU A 186 -13.66 4.00 5.44
C GLU A 186 -14.48 5.29 5.55
N SER A 187 -14.00 6.25 6.34
CA SER A 187 -14.72 7.50 6.64
C SER A 187 -14.77 8.47 5.45
N THR A 188 -13.88 8.31 4.47
CA THR A 188 -13.80 9.16 3.28
C THR A 188 -14.26 8.50 2.00
N ALA A 189 -14.66 7.23 2.05
CA ALA A 189 -15.22 6.56 0.89
C ALA A 189 -16.45 7.34 0.41
N ARG A 190 -16.46 7.73 -0.86
CA ARG A 190 -17.53 8.50 -1.50
C ARG A 190 -17.97 7.83 -2.80
N PRO A 191 -19.16 8.11 -3.35
CA PRO A 191 -19.52 7.67 -4.69
C PRO A 191 -18.42 8.00 -5.69
N LEU A 192 -18.14 7.07 -6.61
CA LEU A 192 -17.25 7.30 -7.73
C LEU A 192 -18.08 7.93 -8.86
N ASP A 193 -17.95 9.26 -9.00
CA ASP A 193 -18.81 10.05 -9.89
C ASP A 193 -18.46 9.89 -11.38
N ASP A 194 -17.24 9.46 -11.69
CA ASP A 194 -16.73 9.27 -13.06
C ASP A 194 -15.90 7.97 -13.13
N GLN A 195 -15.77 7.40 -14.34
CA GLN A 195 -14.94 6.22 -14.59
C GLN A 195 -13.44 6.50 -14.44
N PHE A 196 -13.04 7.77 -14.35
CA PHE A 196 -11.65 8.19 -14.25
C PHE A 196 -11.22 8.43 -12.81
N ILE A 197 -10.10 7.80 -12.45
CA ILE A 197 -9.44 7.96 -11.16
C ILE A 197 -8.11 8.67 -11.41
N SER A 198 -8.02 9.91 -10.94
CA SER A 198 -6.78 10.67 -10.91
C SER A 198 -5.94 10.26 -9.71
N LEU A 199 -4.71 9.81 -9.96
CA LEU A 199 -3.75 9.40 -8.95
C LEU A 199 -2.51 10.27 -9.06
N ASP A 200 -2.30 11.19 -8.12
CA ASP A 200 -1.04 11.95 -8.04
C ASP A 200 0.14 11.03 -7.68
N ALA A 201 1.36 11.58 -7.62
CA ALA A 201 2.58 10.87 -7.29
C ALA A 201 2.42 9.95 -6.07
N TYR A 202 2.57 8.64 -6.29
CA TYR A 202 2.46 7.61 -5.25
C TYR A 202 1.10 7.52 -4.54
N ALA A 203 0.05 8.12 -5.11
CA ALA A 203 -1.30 8.01 -4.57
C ALA A 203 -1.84 6.58 -4.69
N VAL A 204 -2.69 6.21 -3.73
CA VAL A 204 -3.37 4.92 -3.68
C VAL A 204 -4.87 5.15 -3.59
N ALA A 205 -5.65 4.40 -4.35
CA ALA A 205 -7.10 4.37 -4.25
C ALA A 205 -7.61 2.97 -3.89
N ARG A 206 -8.68 2.94 -3.09
CA ARG A 206 -9.54 1.77 -2.96
C ARG A 206 -10.86 2.09 -3.65
N VAL A 207 -11.26 1.23 -4.58
CA VAL A 207 -12.56 1.25 -5.22
C VAL A 207 -13.31 0.00 -4.79
N ASP A 208 -14.47 0.18 -4.21
CA ASP A 208 -15.37 -0.91 -3.91
C ASP A 208 -16.54 -0.89 -4.91
N LEU A 209 -16.80 -2.03 -5.51
CA LEU A 209 -17.78 -2.26 -6.57
C LEU A 209 -18.79 -3.28 -6.03
N ASP A 210 -20.07 -2.91 -6.03
CA ASP A 210 -21.10 -3.90 -5.73
C ASP A 210 -21.39 -4.69 -7.01
N LEU A 211 -21.36 -6.02 -6.94
CA LEU A 211 -21.74 -6.84 -8.08
C LEU A 211 -23.25 -6.77 -8.26
N PRO A 212 -23.76 -6.63 -9.49
CA PRO A 212 -25.19 -6.72 -9.72
C PRO A 212 -25.69 -8.09 -9.25
N PHE A 213 -26.78 -8.10 -8.48
CA PHE A 213 -27.50 -9.34 -8.22
C PHE A 213 -27.84 -9.98 -9.57
N SER A 214 -27.32 -11.17 -9.84
CA SER A 214 -27.78 -11.95 -10.98
C SER A 214 -29.21 -12.38 -10.66
N THR A 215 -30.18 -11.74 -11.32
CA THR A 215 -31.60 -12.20 -11.37
C THR A 215 -31.74 -13.45 -12.21
#